data_AF-A0A9E4JMP3-F1
#
_entry.id   AF-A0A9E4JMP3-F1
#
_cell.length_a   1.000
_cell.length_b   1.000
_cell.length_c   1.000
_cell.angle_alpha   90.00
_cell.angle_beta   90.00
_cell.angle_gamma   90.00
#
_symmetry.space_group_name_H-M   'P 1'
#
loop_
_entity.id
_entity.type
_entity.pdbx_description
1 polymer ?
#
loop_
_entity_poly.entity_id
_entity_poly.type
_entity_poly.pdbx_seq_one_letter_code
_entity_poly.pdbx_strand_id
1 'polypeptide(L)'
;MFFLLPLISAAVGATAGVLVTHTVGEKDRQSAKYHKQIANDLTSKLSNLDNRYNEYVEQSKNQIDNLTKQHALDEAEKDLLRLAVRLQQSLYILMWDIDNKPTRYALTEFKKAIEATNKVLLELDEEPIQIPKKYFSRNLTRVKRREKLAKSKSKKIKS
;
A
#
# COMPACT_ATOMS: atom_id res chain seq x y z
N MET A 1 -13.50 -21.29 -8.41
CA MET A 1 -14.68 -20.55 -8.92
C MET A 1 -15.91 -21.40 -8.65
N PHE A 2 -16.77 -20.98 -7.70
CA PHE A 2 -18.13 -21.49 -7.54
C PHE A 2 -19.03 -20.30 -7.18
N PHE A 3 -19.89 -19.91 -8.13
CA PHE A 3 -21.00 -19.00 -7.90
C PHE A 3 -22.19 -19.83 -7.41
N LEU A 4 -22.57 -19.67 -6.14
CA LEU A 4 -23.80 -20.21 -5.57
C LEU A 4 -24.58 -19.06 -4.95
N LEU A 5 -25.38 -18.38 -5.76
CA LEU A 5 -26.51 -17.59 -5.27
C LEU A 5 -27.78 -18.27 -5.84
N PRO A 6 -28.61 -18.90 -5.00
CA PRO A 6 -29.86 -19.48 -5.47
C PRO A 6 -30.84 -18.35 -5.78
N LEU A 7 -31.20 -18.30 -7.06
CA LEU A 7 -32.55 -18.12 -7.58
C LEU A 7 -33.67 -18.06 -6.51
N ILE A 8 -33.92 -16.89 -5.93
CA ILE A 8 -35.17 -16.60 -5.21
C ILE A 8 -35.75 -15.32 -5.80
N SER A 9 -36.11 -15.38 -7.08
CA SER A 9 -36.78 -14.29 -7.79
C SER A 9 -37.73 -14.84 -8.84
N ALA A 10 -38.65 -15.73 -8.43
CA ALA A 10 -39.89 -16.03 -9.13
C ALA A 10 -40.66 -17.12 -8.36
N ALA A 11 -41.57 -16.75 -7.46
CA ALA A 11 -42.78 -17.52 -7.14
C ALA A 11 -43.46 -17.00 -5.86
N VAL A 12 -44.09 -15.82 -5.91
CA VAL A 12 -45.32 -15.59 -5.12
C VAL A 12 -46.23 -14.67 -5.92
N GLY A 13 -46.67 -15.15 -7.08
CA GLY A 13 -47.71 -14.50 -7.87
C GLY A 13 -48.57 -15.58 -8.49
N ALA A 14 -49.87 -15.57 -8.18
CA ALA A 14 -50.92 -16.45 -8.69
C ALA A 14 -51.16 -17.80 -7.97
N THR A 15 -51.84 -17.74 -6.82
CA THR A 15 -52.92 -18.68 -6.44
C THR A 15 -53.91 -17.87 -5.59
N ALA A 16 -55.23 -17.88 -5.71
CA ALA A 16 -56.15 -18.79 -6.39
C ALA A 16 -57.44 -18.03 -6.78
N GLY A 17 -58.06 -18.44 -7.88
CA GLY A 17 -59.51 -18.31 -8.04
C GLY A 17 -60.21 -19.51 -7.41
N VAL A 18 -61.39 -19.27 -6.83
CA VAL A 18 -62.62 -20.11 -6.81
C VAL A 18 -63.54 -19.51 -5.75
N LEU A 19 -64.61 -18.84 -6.19
CA LEU A 19 -65.73 -18.39 -5.36
C LEU A 19 -66.76 -19.52 -5.33
N VAL A 20 -66.94 -20.18 -4.17
CA VAL A 20 -68.11 -21.01 -3.86
C VAL A 20 -68.92 -20.33 -2.76
N THR A 21 -70.22 -20.47 -2.89
CA THR A 21 -71.30 -19.67 -2.35
C THR A 21 -71.74 -20.04 -0.93
N HIS A 22 -72.17 -19.00 -0.20
CA HIS A 22 -73.15 -18.93 0.90
C HIS A 22 -72.92 -19.76 2.19
N THR A 23 -72.43 -19.08 3.24
CA THR A 23 -72.85 -19.12 4.68
C THR A 23 -71.75 -18.65 5.68
N VAL A 24 -70.62 -18.10 5.22
CA VAL A 24 -69.43 -17.86 6.07
C VAL A 24 -68.98 -16.39 6.08
N GLY A 25 -69.89 -15.46 6.41
CA GLY A 25 -69.65 -14.02 6.23
C GLY A 25 -68.63 -13.37 7.17
N GLU A 26 -68.61 -13.74 8.45
CA GLU A 26 -67.75 -13.09 9.46
C GLU A 26 -66.42 -13.83 9.67
N LYS A 27 -66.47 -15.17 9.73
CA LYS A 27 -65.33 -16.02 10.12
C LYS A 27 -64.25 -16.07 9.02
N ASP A 28 -64.66 -16.19 7.76
CA ASP A 28 -63.75 -16.12 6.61
C ASP A 28 -63.21 -14.71 6.38
N ARG A 29 -64.01 -13.68 6.70
CA ARG A 29 -63.58 -12.28 6.58
C ARG A 29 -62.55 -11.90 7.66
N GLN A 30 -62.68 -12.44 8.88
CA GLN A 30 -61.66 -12.31 9.93
C GLN A 30 -60.40 -13.11 9.61
N SER A 31 -60.54 -14.34 9.10
CA SER A 31 -59.41 -15.16 8.64
C SER A 31 -58.63 -14.47 7.51
N ALA A 32 -59.32 -13.94 6.49
CA ALA A 32 -58.70 -13.19 5.39
C ALA A 32 -57.99 -11.92 5.88
N LYS A 33 -58.56 -11.19 6.85
CA LYS A 33 -57.90 -10.03 7.49
C LYS A 33 -56.64 -10.45 8.25
N TYR A 34 -56.69 -11.55 8.99
CA TYR A 34 -55.57 -12.09 9.74
C TYR A 34 -54.42 -12.53 8.81
N HIS A 35 -54.73 -13.27 7.75
CA HIS A 35 -53.74 -13.66 6.74
C HIS A 35 -53.13 -12.46 6.01
N LYS A 36 -53.94 -11.43 5.70
CA LYS A 36 -53.44 -10.17 5.12
C LYS A 36 -52.51 -9.43 6.08
N GLN A 37 -52.81 -9.41 7.38
CA GLN A 37 -51.93 -8.80 8.39
C GLN A 37 -50.60 -9.55 8.49
N ILE A 38 -50.63 -10.89 8.53
CA ILE A 38 -49.41 -11.71 8.56
C ILE A 38 -48.58 -11.49 7.29
N ALA A 39 -49.21 -11.47 6.12
CA ALA A 39 -48.51 -11.24 4.86
C ALA A 39 -47.83 -9.85 4.83
N ASN A 40 -48.52 -8.82 5.33
CA ASN A 40 -47.97 -7.47 5.43
C ASN A 40 -46.80 -7.39 6.44
N ASP A 41 -46.92 -8.05 7.60
CA ASP A 41 -45.88 -8.11 8.62
C ASP A 41 -44.62 -8.85 8.10
N LEU A 42 -44.81 -9.99 7.43
CA LEU A 42 -43.72 -10.73 6.76
C LEU A 42 -43.04 -9.89 5.68
N THR A 43 -43.84 -9.19 4.85
CA THR A 43 -43.30 -8.30 3.80
C THR A 43 -42.49 -7.16 4.39
N SER A 44 -42.99 -6.54 5.47
CA SER A 44 -42.28 -5.48 6.18
C SER A 44 -40.97 -5.97 6.81
N LYS A 45 -40.98 -7.16 7.44
CA LYS A 45 -39.79 -7.79 8.02
C LYS A 45 -38.76 -8.15 6.95
N LEU A 46 -39.20 -8.68 5.80
CA LEU A 46 -38.33 -9.01 4.68
C LEU A 46 -37.68 -7.75 4.10
N SER A 47 -38.45 -6.69 3.88
CA SER A 47 -37.94 -5.40 3.39
C SER A 47 -36.96 -4.76 4.36
N ASN A 48 -37.21 -4.83 5.66
CA ASN A 48 -36.28 -4.33 6.68
C ASN A 48 -34.97 -5.13 6.66
N LEU A 49 -35.05 -6.46 6.56
CA LEU A 49 -33.87 -7.32 6.49
C LEU A 49 -33.04 -7.04 5.23
N ASP A 50 -33.69 -6.86 4.07
CA ASP A 50 -33.02 -6.53 2.81
C ASP A 50 -32.31 -5.18 2.90
N ASN A 51 -32.97 -4.15 3.45
CA ASN A 51 -32.37 -2.84 3.68
C ASN A 51 -31.14 -2.92 4.59
N ARG A 52 -31.23 -3.64 5.72
CA ARG A 52 -30.09 -3.83 6.64
C ARG A 52 -28.96 -4.62 6.00
N TYR A 53 -29.28 -5.64 5.20
CA TYR A 53 -28.29 -6.39 4.45
C TYR A 53 -27.54 -5.49 3.47
N ASN A 54 -28.27 -4.68 2.69
CA ASN A 54 -27.66 -3.76 1.74
C ASN A 54 -26.80 -2.69 2.44
N GLU A 55 -27.25 -2.18 3.58
CA GLU A 55 -26.46 -1.25 4.41
C GLU A 55 -25.16 -1.88 4.92
N TYR A 56 -25.20 -3.12 5.42
CA TYR A 56 -24.01 -3.84 5.85
C TYR A 56 -23.06 -4.14 4.68
N VAL A 57 -23.59 -4.47 3.50
CA VAL A 57 -22.79 -4.68 2.29
C VAL A 57 -22.07 -3.39 1.89
N GLU A 58 -22.76 -2.24 1.93
CA GLU A 58 -22.18 -0.95 1.60
C GLU A 58 -21.12 -0.52 2.63
N GLN A 59 -21.41 -0.66 3.93
CA GLN A 59 -20.45 -0.41 5.01
C GLN A 59 -19.20 -1.28 4.86
N SER A 60 -19.38 -2.57 4.57
CA SER A 60 -18.27 -3.52 4.37
C SER A 60 -17.40 -3.12 3.17
N LYS A 61 -18.00 -2.74 2.03
CA LYS A 61 -17.26 -2.24 0.87
C LYS A 61 -16.43 -1.01 1.21
N ASN A 62 -17.02 -0.04 1.89
CA ASN A 62 -16.32 1.18 2.28
C ASN A 62 -15.15 0.89 3.23
N GLN A 63 -15.32 -0.05 4.17
CA GLN A 63 -14.25 -0.48 5.07
C GLN A 63 -13.11 -1.19 4.32
N ILE A 64 -13.43 -2.09 3.38
CA ILE A 64 -12.44 -2.77 2.55
C ILE A 64 -11.65 -1.77 1.72
N ASP A 65 -12.32 -0.80 1.09
CA ASP A 65 -11.66 0.23 0.29
C ASP A 65 -10.72 1.09 1.15
N ASN A 66 -11.15 1.46 2.36
CA ASN A 66 -10.32 2.21 3.29
C ASN A 66 -9.10 1.41 3.75
N LEU A 67 -9.29 0.14 4.12
CA LEU A 67 -8.19 -0.75 4.51
C LEU A 67 -7.21 -0.98 3.36
N THR A 68 -7.72 -1.14 2.13
CA THR A 68 -6.89 -1.33 0.93
C THR A 68 -6.04 -0.09 0.66
N LYS A 69 -6.63 1.11 0.79
CA LYS A 69 -5.89 2.38 0.65
C LYS A 69 -4.82 2.53 1.73
N GLN A 70 -5.15 2.24 2.99
CA GLN A 70 -4.18 2.28 4.09
C GLN A 70 -3.04 1.30 3.85
N HIS A 71 -3.33 0.05 3.50
CA HIS A 71 -2.30 -0.94 3.21
C HIS A 71 -1.39 -0.52 2.04
N ALA A 72 -1.93 0.11 1.00
CA ALA A 72 -1.13 0.62 -0.10
C ALA A 72 -0.20 1.76 0.33
N LEU A 73 -0.66 2.66 1.21
CA LEU A 73 0.18 3.72 1.80
C LEU A 73 1.28 3.12 2.68
N ASP A 74 0.93 2.19 3.57
CA ASP A 74 1.89 1.53 4.46
C ASP A 74 2.97 0.77 3.67
N GLU A 75 2.60 0.11 2.58
CA GLU A 75 3.57 -0.60 1.73
C GLU A 75 4.47 0.37 0.95
N ALA A 76 3.90 1.49 0.46
CA ALA A 76 4.69 2.54 -0.17
C ALA A 76 5.71 3.14 0.81
N GLU A 77 5.32 3.42 2.05
CA GLU A 77 6.22 3.92 3.09
C GLU A 77 7.36 2.94 3.38
N LYS A 78 7.07 1.64 3.49
CA LYS A 78 8.11 0.59 3.65
C LYS A 78 9.07 0.57 2.46
N ASP A 79 8.57 0.72 1.24
CA ASP A 79 9.42 0.74 0.05
C ASP A 79 10.31 1.98 -0.02
N LEU A 80 9.83 3.14 0.44
CA LEU A 80 10.64 4.35 0.59
C LEU A 80 11.76 4.14 1.61
N LEU A 81 11.45 3.60 2.80
CA LEU A 81 12.45 3.28 3.81
C LEU A 81 13.49 2.27 3.28
N ARG A 82 13.04 1.23 2.56
CA ARG A 82 13.93 0.25 1.92
C ARG A 82 14.85 0.90 0.90
N LEU A 83 14.35 1.87 0.12
CA LEU A 83 15.16 2.63 -0.84
C LEU A 83 16.22 3.48 -0.12
N ALA A 84 15.83 4.23 0.91
CA ALA A 84 16.74 5.06 1.69
C ALA A 84 17.90 4.24 2.29
N VAL A 85 17.58 3.08 2.88
CA VAL A 85 18.58 2.16 3.43
C VAL A 85 19.53 1.66 2.35
N ARG A 86 19.04 1.26 1.17
CA ARG A 86 19.88 0.78 0.06
C ARG A 86 20.80 1.86 -0.49
N LEU A 87 20.31 3.09 -0.60
CA LEU A 87 21.11 4.24 -1.02
C LEU A 87 22.25 4.50 -0.02
N GLN A 88 21.94 4.49 1.28
CA GLN A 88 22.95 4.66 2.33
C GLN A 88 23.99 3.54 2.33
N GLN A 89 23.57 2.28 2.21
CA GLN A 89 24.47 1.13 2.11
C GLN A 89 25.40 1.24 0.90
N SER A 90 24.87 1.66 -0.25
CA SER A 90 25.66 1.84 -1.47
C SER A 90 26.75 2.90 -1.28
N LEU A 91 26.44 4.01 -0.60
CA LEU A 91 27.44 5.03 -0.26
C LEU A 91 28.50 4.49 0.71
N TYR A 92 28.14 3.68 1.72
CA TYR A 92 29.13 3.07 2.61
C TYR A 92 30.07 2.09 1.89
N ILE A 93 29.56 1.31 0.93
CA ILE A 93 30.40 0.45 0.08
C ILE A 93 31.40 1.31 -0.71
N LEU A 94 30.94 2.39 -1.33
CA LEU A 94 31.83 3.33 -2.03
C LEU A 94 32.88 3.96 -1.09
N MET A 95 32.48 4.31 0.14
CA MET A 95 33.41 4.85 1.13
C MET A 95 34.52 3.84 1.46
N TRP A 96 34.16 2.57 1.60
CA TRP A 96 35.09 1.48 1.88
C TRP A 96 36.09 1.30 0.73
N ASP A 97 35.61 1.25 -0.51
CA ASP A 97 36.47 1.11 -1.70
C ASP A 97 37.44 2.28 -1.85
N ILE A 98 36.96 3.50 -1.59
CA ILE A 98 37.80 4.70 -1.59
C ILE A 98 38.80 4.67 -0.44
N ASP A 99 38.41 4.20 0.75
CA ASP A 99 39.35 4.07 1.86
C ASP A 99 40.44 3.03 1.55
N ASN A 100 40.15 1.99 0.76
CA ASN A 100 41.15 1.02 0.30
C ASN A 100 42.10 1.62 -0.75
N LYS A 101 41.54 2.26 -1.79
CA LYS A 101 42.31 2.81 -2.90
C LYS A 101 41.81 4.21 -3.29
N PRO A 102 42.18 5.25 -2.52
CA PRO A 102 41.69 6.58 -2.80
C PRO A 102 42.32 7.11 -4.09
N THR A 103 41.49 7.74 -4.92
CA THR A 103 41.90 8.47 -6.12
C THR A 103 41.15 9.80 -6.18
N ARG A 104 41.68 10.78 -6.92
CA ARG A 104 40.98 12.07 -7.11
C ARG A 104 39.63 11.88 -7.76
N TYR A 105 39.60 11.06 -8.81
CA TYR A 105 38.39 10.73 -9.55
C TYR A 105 37.33 10.12 -8.63
N ALA A 106 37.68 9.06 -7.89
CA ALA A 106 36.71 8.40 -7.00
C ALA A 106 36.20 9.34 -5.90
N LEU A 107 37.02 10.23 -5.36
CA LEU A 107 36.57 11.23 -4.38
C LEU A 107 35.60 12.26 -4.98
N THR A 108 35.83 12.70 -6.22
CA THR A 108 34.94 13.60 -6.93
C THR A 108 33.60 12.93 -7.24
N GLU A 109 33.63 11.71 -7.79
CA GLU A 109 32.41 10.96 -8.11
C GLU A 109 31.63 10.60 -6.84
N PHE A 110 32.31 10.27 -5.75
CA PHE A 110 31.65 10.03 -4.47
C PHE A 110 30.92 11.26 -3.94
N LYS A 111 31.52 12.46 -4.07
CA LYS A 111 30.85 13.71 -3.71
C LYS A 111 29.55 13.90 -4.50
N LYS A 112 29.60 13.69 -5.83
CA LYS A 112 28.41 13.76 -6.69
C LYS A 112 27.35 12.73 -6.29
N ALA A 113 27.77 11.51 -5.96
CA ALA A 113 26.87 10.45 -5.52
C ALA A 113 26.13 10.85 -4.24
N ILE A 114 26.83 11.42 -3.25
CA ILE A 114 26.20 11.95 -2.03
C ILE A 114 25.21 13.07 -2.35
N GLU A 115 25.59 14.02 -3.21
CA GLU A 115 24.71 15.14 -3.60
C GLU A 115 23.43 14.61 -4.28
N ALA A 116 23.57 13.66 -5.21
CA ALA A 116 22.44 13.03 -5.89
C ALA A 116 21.54 12.23 -4.93
N THR A 117 22.14 11.40 -4.06
CA THR A 117 21.41 10.63 -3.06
C THR A 117 20.66 11.55 -2.09
N ASN A 118 21.31 12.59 -1.57
CA ASN A 118 20.68 13.52 -0.65
C ASN A 118 19.55 14.31 -1.30
N LYS A 119 19.63 14.61 -2.59
CA LYS A 119 18.51 15.20 -3.33
C LYS A 119 17.29 14.27 -3.33
N VAL A 120 17.49 12.99 -3.63
CA VAL A 120 16.41 11.99 -3.60
C VAL A 120 15.82 11.85 -2.21
N LEU A 121 16.65 11.78 -1.16
CA LEU A 121 16.17 11.68 0.22
C LEU A 121 15.34 12.91 0.63
N LEU A 122 15.77 14.12 0.27
CA LEU A 122 14.99 15.33 0.53
C LEU A 122 13.65 15.36 -0.21
N GLU A 123 13.58 14.85 -1.45
CA GLU A 123 12.32 14.71 -2.20
C GLU A 123 11.37 13.70 -1.54
N LEU A 124 11.89 12.79 -0.72
CA LEU A 124 11.14 11.79 0.03
C LEU A 124 10.86 12.20 1.49
N ASP A 125 11.17 13.45 1.87
CA ASP A 125 11.07 13.96 3.25
C ASP A 125 11.94 13.16 4.26
N GLU A 126 13.05 12.60 3.79
CA GLU A 126 14.00 11.83 4.58
C GLU A 126 15.26 12.63 4.93
N GLU A 127 15.93 12.24 6.02
CA GLU A 127 17.16 12.92 6.45
C GLU A 127 18.32 12.72 5.45
N PRO A 128 19.04 13.79 5.07
CA PRO A 128 20.19 13.68 4.19
C PRO A 128 21.36 12.97 4.88
N ILE A 129 22.07 12.14 4.11
CA ILE A 129 23.22 11.40 4.61
C ILE A 129 24.37 12.36 4.91
N GLN A 130 24.86 12.28 6.14
CA GLN A 130 25.98 13.08 6.61
C GLN A 130 27.29 12.29 6.53
N ILE A 131 28.26 12.84 5.79
CA ILE A 131 29.60 12.27 5.71
C ILE A 131 30.52 12.98 6.69
N PRO A 132 31.39 12.27 7.43
CA PRO A 132 32.32 12.89 8.36
C PRO A 132 33.14 14.00 7.69
N LYS A 133 33.15 15.22 8.26
CA LYS A 133 33.80 16.41 7.67
C LYS A 133 35.25 16.18 7.23
N LYS A 134 35.98 15.32 7.96
CA LYS A 134 37.39 15.00 7.69
C LYS A 134 37.61 13.92 6.63
N TYR A 135 36.56 13.25 6.16
CA TYR A 135 36.67 12.11 5.24
C TYR A 135 37.38 12.49 3.94
N PHE A 136 36.90 13.53 3.25
CA PHE A 136 37.48 13.99 1.99
C PHE A 136 38.90 14.52 2.15
N SER A 137 39.16 15.32 3.18
CA SER A 137 40.49 15.89 3.41
C SER A 137 41.53 14.82 3.77
N ARG A 138 41.14 13.83 4.58
CA ARG A 138 41.95 12.65 4.90
C ARG A 138 42.33 11.88 3.64
N ASN A 139 41.35 11.51 2.82
CA ASN A 139 41.60 10.70 1.63
C ASN A 139 42.34 11.47 0.53
N LEU A 140 42.06 12.76 0.34
CA LEU A 140 42.83 13.61 -0.56
C LEU A 140 44.31 13.70 -0.15
N THR A 141 44.60 13.76 1.15
CA THR A 141 45.98 13.73 1.66
C THR A 141 46.67 12.41 1.31
N ARG A 142 45.97 11.27 1.44
CA ARG A 142 46.50 9.95 1.05
C ARG A 142 46.80 9.87 -0.44
N VAL A 143 45.94 10.44 -1.29
CA VAL A 143 46.17 10.55 -2.74
C VAL A 143 47.45 11.33 -3.03
N LYS A 144 47.57 12.55 -2.48
CA LYS A 144 48.76 13.41 -2.67
C LYS A 144 50.06 12.72 -2.24
N ARG A 145 50.05 11.98 -1.13
CA ARG A 145 51.22 11.20 -0.66
C ARG A 145 51.60 10.11 -1.66
N ARG A 146 50.63 9.34 -2.17
CA ARG A 146 50.87 8.30 -3.18
C ARG A 146 51.40 8.88 -4.49
N GLU A 147 50.84 9.98 -4.97
CA GLU A 147 51.31 10.69 -6.17
C GLU A 147 52.78 11.16 -6.01
N LYS A 148 53.15 11.69 -4.83
CA LYS A 148 54.53 12.11 -4.54
C LYS A 148 55.50 10.93 -4.55
N LEU A 149 55.13 9.81 -3.92
CA LEU A 149 55.94 8.58 -3.88
C LEU A 149 56.12 7.96 -5.26
N ALA A 150 55.08 7.97 -6.11
CA ALA A 150 55.17 7.48 -7.48
C ALA A 150 56.15 8.33 -8.32
N LYS A 151 56.10 9.66 -8.17
CA LYS A 151 57.01 10.59 -8.85
C LYS A 151 58.46 10.45 -8.39
N SER A 152 58.71 10.20 -7.10
CA SER A 152 60.09 9.98 -6.62
C SER A 152 60.67 8.65 -7.12
N LYS A 153 59.85 7.58 -7.18
CA LYS A 153 60.26 6.29 -7.74
C LYS A 153 60.59 6.41 -9.23
N SER A 154 59.77 7.11 -10.02
CA SER A 154 60.02 7.26 -11.46
C SER A 154 61.27 8.09 -11.77
N LYS A 155 61.62 9.08 -10.94
CA LYS A 155 62.88 9.83 -11.06
C LYS A 155 64.11 8.96 -10.75
N LYS A 156 64.03 8.07 -9.76
CA LYS A 156 65.15 7.18 -9.39
C LYS A 156 65.44 6.09 -10.43
N ILE A 157 64.45 5.72 -11.26
CA ILE A 157 64.62 4.73 -12.35
C ILE A 157 65.23 5.39 -13.60
N LYS A 158 65.07 6.71 -13.76
CA LYS A 158 65.59 7.49 -14.90
C LYS A 158 66.96 8.14 -14.64
N SER A 159 67.50 7.95 -13.44
CA SER A 159 68.82 8.36 -12.98
C SER A 159 69.72 7.14 -12.90
#